data_AF-A0A951UNE0-F1
#
_entry.id   AF-A0A951UNE0-F1
#
_cell.length_a   1.000
_cell.length_b   1.000
_cell.length_c   1.000
_cell.angle_alpha   90.00
_cell.angle_beta   90.00
_cell.angle_gamma   90.00
#
_symmetry.space_group_name_H-M   'P 1'
#
loop_
_entity.id
_entity.type
_entity.pdbx_description
1 polymer ?
#
loop_
_entity_poly.entity_id
_entity_poly.type
_entity_poly.pdbx_seq_one_letter_code
_entity_poly.pdbx_strand_id
1 'polypeptide(L)'
;MNKRPGAETNGKGDANGNGNGNGNGKRSYLQVEPVRRAPGRITIRRSSPYLPAFLVVSILALTGVILAIASQDELIPIPQASPVPQAEAFRLAVNQAENAAEVTQSAVSKAEWEAVATWWQEAVDLMKRVPSSSPHYAIAQSRVPDYQRNWSYAQRKASEASDSLVSRALWSKGLRRADVTRIQGKPTQIERYDSLCKETLYFGRSTVELSNGIVVRYDDNDRNLRAIASKSPIITVVGDAAWTLDSPKEEVFKIQGTPSRIIRYDASQKDVLYYGNSLVYLTNDRVAGYDNLDRNLRVTVAPNGTPDASVNAWTIDSPRDDIFKVQGTPTQVALDNTSCTETLQYNNSVVELRNGFVSGYNDTSGNLKVKVN
;
A
#
# COMPACT_ATOMS: atom_id res chain seq x y z
N MET A 1 -0.45 53.89 25.62
CA MET A 1 -0.37 55.31 25.18
C MET A 1 0.63 55.40 24.03
N ASN A 2 0.18 55.43 22.77
CA ASN A 2 -0.12 56.63 21.98
C ASN A 2 1.10 57.54 21.67
N LYS A 3 1.65 57.43 20.45
CA LYS A 3 1.72 58.50 19.42
C LYS A 3 2.86 58.27 18.40
N ARG A 4 2.48 57.98 17.16
CA ARG A 4 3.02 58.65 15.94
C ARG A 4 2.27 60.00 15.77
N PRO A 5 2.52 60.89 14.78
CA PRO A 5 3.47 60.89 13.64
C PRO A 5 4.15 62.26 13.36
N GLY A 6 4.95 62.33 12.28
CA GLY A 6 5.36 63.55 11.55
C GLY A 6 6.81 63.43 11.07
N ALA A 7 7.24 63.86 9.88
CA ALA A 7 6.62 64.43 8.69
C ALA A 7 7.66 64.35 7.54
N GLU A 8 7.17 64.33 6.29
CA GLU A 8 7.69 64.97 5.07
C GLU A 8 9.22 65.06 4.79
N THR A 9 9.68 64.64 3.61
CA THR A 9 9.79 65.53 2.43
C THR A 9 10.44 64.84 1.21
N ASN A 10 9.95 65.30 0.05
CA ASN A 10 10.37 65.14 -1.34
C ASN A 10 11.86 64.97 -1.67
N GLY A 11 12.13 64.10 -2.65
CA GLY A 11 13.35 64.10 -3.46
C GLY A 11 13.06 63.60 -4.87
N LYS A 12 12.75 64.53 -5.76
CA LYS A 12 12.47 64.38 -7.19
C LYS A 12 13.81 64.42 -7.94
N GLY A 13 14.04 63.49 -8.87
CA GLY A 13 15.23 63.45 -9.72
C GLY A 13 14.93 62.76 -11.05
N ASP A 14 14.83 63.58 -12.09
CA ASP A 14 14.49 63.29 -13.49
C ASP A 14 15.53 62.37 -14.18
N ALA A 15 15.09 61.36 -14.94
CA ALA A 15 14.94 61.32 -16.41
C ALA A 15 16.23 61.26 -17.25
N ASN A 16 16.45 60.13 -17.92
CA ASN A 16 16.84 59.99 -19.34
C ASN A 16 16.75 58.49 -19.70
N GLY A 17 15.91 58.03 -20.63
CA GLY A 17 16.07 58.13 -22.10
C GLY A 17 17.05 57.04 -22.58
N ASN A 18 16.84 56.21 -23.59
CA ASN A 18 15.90 56.08 -24.70
C ASN A 18 16.27 54.75 -25.40
N GLY A 19 15.35 54.05 -26.08
CA GLY A 19 15.72 52.78 -26.75
C GLY A 19 14.57 52.00 -27.38
N ASN A 20 13.93 52.61 -28.38
CA ASN A 20 12.84 52.09 -29.20
C ASN A 20 13.25 50.88 -30.06
N GLY A 21 12.31 49.95 -30.32
CA GLY A 21 12.54 48.77 -31.16
C GLY A 21 11.26 48.00 -31.48
N ASN A 22 10.35 48.65 -32.22
CA ASN A 22 9.15 48.06 -32.81
C ASN A 22 9.52 47.14 -33.99
N GLY A 23 8.91 45.95 -34.07
CA GLY A 23 9.18 44.97 -35.13
C GLY A 23 8.01 44.01 -35.33
N ASN A 24 6.99 44.46 -36.06
CA ASN A 24 5.96 43.62 -36.66
C ASN A 24 6.58 42.62 -37.65
N GLY A 25 6.44 41.32 -37.38
CA GLY A 25 6.92 40.24 -38.24
C GLY A 25 5.84 39.18 -38.46
N LYS A 26 5.42 39.05 -39.72
CA LYS A 26 4.33 38.24 -40.26
C LYS A 26 4.36 36.74 -39.89
N ARG A 27 3.14 36.19 -39.78
CA ARG A 27 2.81 34.76 -39.87
C ARG A 27 3.56 34.07 -41.02
N SER A 28 4.12 32.90 -40.74
CA SER A 28 4.38 31.85 -41.72
C SER A 28 4.19 30.51 -41.03
N TYR A 29 3.08 29.84 -41.37
CA TYR A 29 2.84 28.45 -40.99
C TYR A 29 3.77 27.57 -41.83
N LEU A 30 4.75 26.94 -41.20
CA LEU A 30 5.45 25.81 -41.79
C LEU A 30 4.64 24.56 -41.45
N GLN A 31 4.04 23.96 -42.47
CA GLN A 31 3.46 22.62 -42.41
C GLN A 31 4.56 21.63 -42.03
N VAL A 32 4.38 20.93 -40.92
CA VAL A 32 5.19 19.78 -40.55
C VAL A 32 4.50 18.55 -41.13
N GLU A 33 5.07 17.95 -42.17
CA GLU A 33 4.61 16.66 -42.70
C GLU A 33 4.83 15.55 -41.66
N PRO A 34 3.85 14.66 -41.43
CA PRO A 34 4.06 13.50 -40.58
C PRO A 34 4.85 12.41 -41.33
N VAL A 35 6.10 12.18 -40.91
CA VAL A 35 6.91 11.04 -41.34
C VAL A 35 6.25 9.73 -40.85
N ARG A 36 5.61 9.00 -41.76
CA ARG A 36 5.13 7.63 -41.52
C ARG A 36 6.32 6.68 -41.43
N ARG A 37 6.64 6.18 -40.23
CA ARG A 37 7.49 4.99 -40.08
C ARG A 37 6.62 3.74 -40.12
N ALA A 38 6.92 2.85 -41.07
CA ALA A 38 6.35 1.52 -41.15
C ALA A 38 6.81 0.63 -39.97
N PRO A 39 5.97 -0.30 -39.47
CA PRO A 39 6.40 -1.25 -38.45
C PRO A 39 7.29 -2.34 -39.06
N GLY A 40 8.47 -2.53 -38.47
CA GLY A 40 9.39 -3.62 -38.80
C GLY A 40 8.82 -4.98 -38.39
N ARG A 41 8.86 -5.94 -39.31
CA ARG A 41 8.59 -7.37 -39.08
C ARG A 41 9.69 -7.95 -38.19
N ILE A 42 9.34 -8.41 -37.00
CA ILE A 42 10.20 -9.28 -36.19
C ILE A 42 9.82 -10.74 -36.50
N THR A 43 10.70 -11.44 -37.21
CA THR A 43 10.55 -12.88 -37.50
C THR A 43 11.20 -13.66 -36.37
N ILE A 44 10.39 -14.29 -35.51
CA ILE A 44 10.89 -15.21 -34.48
C ILE A 44 10.98 -16.62 -35.09
N ARG A 45 12.21 -17.10 -35.31
CA ARG A 45 12.51 -18.51 -35.63
C ARG A 45 12.18 -19.38 -34.41
N ARG A 46 11.18 -20.27 -34.53
CA ARG A 46 11.01 -21.40 -33.61
C ARG A 46 11.93 -22.54 -34.05
N SER A 47 12.79 -23.01 -33.16
CA SER A 47 13.48 -24.29 -33.31
C SER A 47 12.86 -25.31 -32.36
N SER A 48 12.10 -26.26 -32.91
CA SER A 48 11.81 -27.54 -32.27
C SER A 48 13.00 -28.48 -32.42
N PRO A 49 13.28 -29.35 -31.45
CA PRO A 49 13.93 -30.63 -31.72
C PRO A 49 12.93 -31.78 -31.58
N TYR A 50 12.75 -32.51 -32.68
CA TYR A 50 12.25 -33.88 -32.70
C TYR A 50 13.39 -34.82 -32.27
N LEU A 51 13.07 -35.87 -31.52
CA LEU A 51 13.77 -37.16 -31.63
C LEU A 51 12.75 -38.32 -31.59
N PRO A 52 12.91 -39.36 -32.44
CA PRO A 52 11.97 -40.46 -32.63
C PRO A 52 12.44 -41.76 -31.92
N ALA A 53 11.54 -42.75 -31.78
CA ALA A 53 11.79 -44.21 -31.91
C ALA A 53 10.65 -44.99 -31.24
N PHE A 54 9.77 -45.65 -32.01
CA PHE A 54 9.81 -47.06 -32.47
C PHE A 54 9.01 -48.01 -31.58
N LEU A 55 7.92 -48.52 -32.19
CA LEU A 55 7.16 -49.71 -31.80
C LEU A 55 7.93 -50.96 -32.24
N VAL A 56 8.07 -51.94 -31.34
CA VAL A 56 8.21 -53.36 -31.71
C VAL A 56 7.40 -54.20 -30.72
N VAL A 57 6.44 -54.96 -31.27
CA VAL A 57 5.72 -56.04 -30.62
C VAL A 57 6.52 -57.33 -30.80
N SER A 58 6.63 -58.18 -29.78
CA SER A 58 6.68 -59.65 -29.92
C SER A 58 6.53 -60.37 -28.57
N ILE A 59 5.84 -61.52 -28.64
CA ILE A 59 5.38 -62.42 -27.57
C ILE A 59 6.37 -63.59 -27.44
N LEU A 60 6.67 -64.09 -26.23
CA LEU A 60 6.59 -65.52 -25.83
C LEU A 60 7.30 -65.86 -24.48
N ALA A 61 6.52 -66.56 -23.64
CA ALA A 61 6.84 -67.72 -22.80
C ALA A 61 7.75 -67.64 -21.54
N LEU A 62 7.10 -67.84 -20.39
CA LEU A 62 7.40 -68.79 -19.29
C LEU A 62 8.86 -68.98 -18.83
N THR A 63 9.15 -68.63 -17.58
CA THR A 63 9.45 -69.56 -16.46
C THR A 63 9.71 -68.79 -15.17
N GLY A 64 9.26 -69.34 -14.04
CA GLY A 64 9.21 -68.65 -12.76
C GLY A 64 10.55 -68.55 -12.04
N VAL A 65 10.73 -67.43 -11.34
CA VAL A 65 11.44 -67.34 -10.06
C VAL A 65 10.74 -66.21 -9.28
N ILE A 66 10.03 -66.54 -8.20
CA ILE A 66 9.58 -65.51 -7.24
C ILE A 66 10.80 -65.14 -6.40
N LEU A 67 11.51 -64.09 -6.83
CA LEU A 67 12.33 -63.31 -5.90
C LEU A 67 11.41 -62.24 -5.31
N ALA A 68 11.06 -62.41 -4.03
CA ALA A 68 10.48 -61.34 -3.24
C ALA A 68 11.55 -60.25 -3.04
N ILE A 69 11.60 -59.29 -3.96
CA ILE A 69 12.31 -58.04 -3.76
C ILE A 69 11.37 -57.18 -2.91
N ALA A 70 11.68 -57.05 -1.63
CA ALA A 70 11.04 -56.07 -0.77
C ALA A 70 11.42 -54.68 -1.29
N SER A 71 10.51 -54.05 -2.04
CA SER A 71 10.61 -52.66 -2.45
C SER A 71 10.50 -51.79 -1.20
N GLN A 72 11.63 -51.43 -0.60
CA GLN A 72 11.68 -50.30 0.32
C GLN A 72 11.52 -49.03 -0.50
N ASP A 73 10.29 -48.59 -0.63
CA ASP A 73 9.95 -47.22 -0.97
C ASP A 73 10.38 -46.36 0.23
N GLU A 74 11.65 -45.95 0.28
CA GLU A 74 12.09 -44.90 1.20
C GLU A 74 11.45 -43.59 0.72
N LEU A 75 10.23 -43.35 1.21
CA LEU A 75 9.60 -42.04 1.20
C LEU A 75 10.55 -41.07 1.92
N ILE A 76 11.25 -40.25 1.15
CA ILE A 76 11.95 -39.07 1.65
C ILE A 76 10.92 -38.27 2.46
N PRO A 77 11.11 -38.06 3.78
CA PRO A 77 10.22 -37.22 4.53
C PRO A 77 10.28 -35.82 3.92
N ILE A 78 9.16 -35.38 3.35
CA ILE A 78 8.93 -33.98 3.01
C ILE A 78 9.24 -33.20 4.30
N PRO A 79 10.07 -32.14 4.27
CA PRO A 79 10.32 -31.35 5.48
C PRO A 79 8.97 -30.87 6.00
N GLN A 80 8.50 -31.49 7.08
CA GLN A 80 7.37 -30.98 7.81
C GLN A 80 7.76 -29.58 8.28
N ALA A 81 6.86 -28.61 8.09
CA ALA A 81 7.01 -27.28 8.66
C ALA A 81 7.45 -27.46 10.12
N SER A 82 8.65 -26.96 10.46
CA SER A 82 9.27 -27.22 11.75
C SER A 82 8.25 -26.91 12.86
N PRO A 83 8.02 -27.82 13.82
CA PRO A 83 7.12 -27.50 14.92
C PRO A 83 7.63 -26.24 15.59
N VAL A 84 6.74 -25.27 15.83
CA VAL A 84 7.04 -24.06 16.61
C VAL A 84 7.85 -24.52 17.83
N PRO A 85 9.09 -24.05 18.02
CA PRO A 85 9.89 -24.48 19.16
C PRO A 85 9.04 -24.31 20.41
N GLN A 86 8.88 -25.36 21.20
CA GLN A 86 8.00 -25.36 22.38
C GLN A 86 8.37 -24.25 23.38
N ALA A 87 9.63 -23.80 23.34
CA ALA A 87 10.14 -22.64 24.07
C ALA A 87 9.53 -21.29 23.62
N GLU A 88 9.07 -21.16 22.38
CA GLU A 88 8.49 -19.92 21.84
C GLU A 88 6.97 -19.83 21.98
N ALA A 89 6.29 -20.96 22.25
CA ALA A 89 4.83 -21.03 22.29
C ALA A 89 4.22 -19.98 23.24
N PHE A 90 4.83 -19.78 24.41
CA PHE A 90 4.37 -18.79 25.38
C PHE A 90 4.43 -17.36 24.82
N ARG A 91 5.57 -16.97 24.22
CA ARG A 91 5.75 -15.62 23.65
C ARG A 91 4.77 -15.35 22.51
N LEU A 92 4.62 -16.30 21.59
CA LEU A 92 3.68 -16.18 20.47
C LEU A 92 2.23 -16.11 20.96
N ALA A 93 1.88 -16.85 22.02
CA ALA A 93 0.55 -16.77 22.63
C ALA A 93 0.26 -15.39 23.21
N VAL A 94 1.25 -14.81 23.91
CA VAL A 94 1.13 -13.47 24.49
C VAL A 94 0.97 -12.43 23.39
N ASN A 95 1.78 -12.48 22.32
CA ASN A 95 1.66 -11.53 21.21
C ASN A 95 0.26 -11.56 20.57
N GLN A 96 -0.33 -12.76 20.38
CA GLN A 96 -1.70 -12.84 19.88
C GLN A 96 -2.75 -12.33 20.87
N ALA A 97 -2.59 -12.65 22.15
CA ALA A 97 -3.46 -12.13 23.19
C ALA A 97 -3.41 -10.60 23.28
N GLU A 98 -2.24 -9.99 23.09
CA GLU A 98 -2.05 -8.54 23.04
C GLU A 98 -2.74 -7.93 21.82
N ASN A 99 -2.50 -8.47 20.61
CA ASN A 99 -3.23 -8.04 19.40
C ASN A 99 -4.75 -8.11 19.59
N ALA A 100 -5.25 -9.23 20.12
CA ALA A 100 -6.66 -9.45 20.37
C ALA A 100 -7.22 -8.46 21.39
N ALA A 101 -6.52 -8.24 22.51
CA ALA A 101 -6.94 -7.32 23.55
C ALA A 101 -6.96 -5.86 23.06
N GLU A 102 -5.95 -5.42 22.32
CA GLU A 102 -5.89 -4.07 21.76
C GLU A 102 -7.02 -3.83 20.76
N VAL A 103 -7.20 -4.72 19.78
CA VAL A 103 -8.22 -4.54 18.75
C VAL A 103 -9.64 -4.67 19.31
N THR A 104 -9.86 -5.49 20.35
CA THR A 104 -11.16 -5.60 21.05
C THR A 104 -11.69 -4.24 21.53
N GLN A 105 -10.81 -3.29 21.89
CA GLN A 105 -11.21 -1.99 22.41
C GLN A 105 -11.88 -1.09 21.35
N SER A 106 -11.58 -1.31 20.07
CA SER A 106 -12.05 -0.46 18.97
C SER A 106 -12.70 -1.23 17.82
N ALA A 107 -12.86 -2.55 17.93
CA ALA A 107 -13.44 -3.38 16.89
C ALA A 107 -14.93 -3.05 16.67
N VAL A 108 -15.28 -2.81 15.41
CA VAL A 108 -16.64 -2.47 14.99
C VAL A 108 -17.14 -3.44 13.92
N SER A 109 -16.30 -3.78 12.93
CA SER A 109 -16.72 -4.64 11.83
C SER A 109 -16.66 -6.13 12.19
N LYS A 110 -17.45 -6.93 11.47
CA LYS A 110 -17.37 -8.39 11.59
C LYS A 110 -15.95 -8.91 11.34
N ALA A 111 -15.25 -8.39 10.33
CA ALA A 111 -13.88 -8.77 10.02
C ALA A 111 -12.91 -8.48 11.19
N GLU A 112 -13.10 -7.37 11.89
CA GLU A 112 -12.30 -7.05 13.09
C GLU A 112 -12.57 -8.04 14.22
N TRP A 113 -13.84 -8.36 14.49
CA TRP A 113 -14.19 -9.33 15.52
C TRP A 113 -13.79 -10.76 15.18
N GLU A 114 -13.83 -11.16 13.91
CA GLU A 114 -13.33 -12.44 13.42
C GLU A 114 -11.82 -12.54 13.64
N ALA A 115 -11.05 -11.49 13.32
CA ALA A 115 -9.61 -11.45 13.58
C ALA A 115 -9.31 -11.58 15.09
N VAL A 116 -10.01 -10.82 15.93
CA VAL A 116 -9.89 -10.91 17.41
C VAL A 116 -10.19 -12.34 17.89
N ALA A 117 -11.24 -12.98 17.37
CA ALA A 117 -11.58 -14.34 17.73
C ALA A 117 -10.48 -15.33 17.32
N THR A 118 -9.94 -15.21 16.10
CA THR A 118 -8.82 -16.03 15.63
C THR A 118 -7.60 -15.87 16.52
N TRP A 119 -7.21 -14.65 16.88
CA TRP A 119 -6.06 -14.42 17.75
C TRP A 119 -6.25 -14.96 19.17
N TRP A 120 -7.43 -14.82 19.76
CA TRP A 120 -7.71 -15.47 21.04
C TRP A 120 -7.65 -17.00 20.96
N GLN A 121 -8.17 -17.59 19.88
CA GLN A 121 -8.09 -19.04 19.66
C GLN A 121 -6.63 -19.51 19.54
N GLU A 122 -5.84 -18.85 18.70
CA GLU A 122 -4.42 -19.18 18.54
C GLU A 122 -3.66 -18.99 19.85
N ALA A 123 -3.96 -17.94 20.63
CA ALA A 123 -3.37 -17.73 21.94
C ALA A 123 -3.71 -18.86 22.92
N VAL A 124 -4.97 -19.35 22.94
CA VAL A 124 -5.37 -20.52 23.74
C VAL A 124 -4.55 -21.75 23.33
N ASP A 125 -4.47 -22.03 22.03
CA ASP A 125 -3.78 -23.21 21.51
C ASP A 125 -2.28 -23.18 21.80
N LEU A 126 -1.66 -21.99 21.69
CA LEU A 126 -0.25 -21.79 22.01
C LEU A 126 0.03 -21.89 23.52
N MET A 127 -0.82 -21.31 24.38
CA MET A 127 -0.69 -21.45 25.84
C MET A 127 -0.76 -22.91 26.28
N LYS A 128 -1.68 -23.70 25.69
CA LYS A 128 -1.80 -25.14 25.98
C LYS A 128 -0.57 -25.95 25.57
N ARG A 129 0.16 -25.52 24.53
CA ARG A 129 1.37 -26.17 24.00
C ARG A 129 2.63 -25.87 24.79
N VAL A 130 2.60 -24.92 25.73
CA VAL A 130 3.74 -24.63 26.60
C VAL A 130 4.08 -25.89 27.40
N PRO A 131 5.32 -26.42 27.36
CA PRO A 131 5.68 -27.67 28.01
C PRO A 131 5.79 -27.47 29.53
N SER A 132 5.55 -28.52 30.31
CA SER A 132 5.65 -28.48 31.78
C SER A 132 7.04 -28.16 32.32
N SER A 133 8.09 -28.39 31.52
CA SER A 133 9.47 -28.01 31.82
C SER A 133 9.74 -26.50 31.64
N SER A 134 8.84 -25.76 31.00
CA SER A 134 8.99 -24.32 30.81
C SER A 134 8.77 -23.57 32.12
N PRO A 135 9.59 -22.55 32.43
CA PRO A 135 9.35 -21.68 33.58
C PRO A 135 8.01 -20.91 33.47
N HIS A 136 7.43 -20.81 32.28
CA HIS A 136 6.15 -20.13 32.04
C HIS A 136 4.93 -21.06 32.06
N TYR A 137 5.11 -22.37 32.28
CA TYR A 137 4.02 -23.34 32.20
C TYR A 137 2.84 -23.00 33.11
N ALA A 138 3.10 -22.77 34.39
CA ALA A 138 2.04 -22.49 35.37
C ALA A 138 1.22 -21.24 34.98
N ILE A 139 1.91 -20.19 34.52
CA ILE A 139 1.27 -18.95 34.04
C ILE A 139 0.44 -19.25 32.79
N ALA A 140 1.02 -19.95 31.81
CA ALA A 140 0.35 -20.29 30.56
C ALA A 140 -0.96 -21.04 30.80
N GLN A 141 -0.91 -22.13 31.58
CA GLN A 141 -2.09 -22.93 31.89
C GLN A 141 -3.13 -22.15 32.68
N SER A 142 -2.72 -21.28 33.63
CA SER A 142 -3.66 -20.45 34.37
C SER A 142 -4.41 -19.43 33.51
N ARG A 143 -3.84 -19.01 32.37
CA ARG A 143 -4.44 -18.02 31.44
C ARG A 143 -5.42 -18.64 30.45
N VAL A 144 -5.32 -19.94 30.19
CA VAL A 144 -6.18 -20.65 29.22
C VAL A 144 -7.68 -20.39 29.46
N PRO A 145 -8.23 -20.49 30.68
CA PRO A 145 -9.65 -20.24 30.90
C PRO A 145 -10.08 -18.79 30.58
N ASP A 146 -9.22 -17.81 30.87
CA ASP A 146 -9.49 -16.40 30.57
C ASP A 146 -9.54 -16.18 29.05
N TYR A 147 -8.56 -16.71 28.34
CA TYR A 147 -8.47 -16.56 26.88
C TYR A 147 -9.62 -17.28 26.17
N GLN A 148 -10.07 -18.42 26.69
CA GLN A 148 -11.26 -19.12 26.17
C GLN A 148 -12.52 -18.27 26.32
N ARG A 149 -12.71 -17.59 27.46
CA ARG A 149 -13.86 -16.69 27.64
C ARG A 149 -13.79 -15.50 26.68
N ASN A 150 -12.60 -14.93 26.48
CA ASN A 150 -12.39 -13.85 25.53
C ASN A 150 -12.65 -14.29 24.08
N TRP A 151 -12.24 -15.51 23.73
CA TRP A 151 -12.53 -16.10 22.43
C TRP A 151 -14.03 -16.25 22.18
N SER A 152 -14.77 -16.85 23.13
CA SER A 152 -16.23 -16.97 23.02
C SER A 152 -16.93 -15.61 22.94
N TYR A 153 -16.43 -14.62 23.69
CA TYR A 153 -16.93 -13.25 23.59
C TYR A 153 -16.73 -12.68 22.18
N ALA A 154 -15.53 -12.79 21.62
CA ALA A 154 -15.21 -12.29 20.29
C ALA A 154 -16.02 -12.98 19.18
N GLN A 155 -16.24 -14.30 19.28
CA GLN A 155 -17.09 -15.04 18.35
C GLN A 155 -18.53 -14.52 18.35
N ARG A 156 -19.10 -14.30 19.53
CA ARG A 156 -20.45 -13.73 19.65
C ARG A 156 -20.50 -12.33 19.03
N LYS A 157 -19.50 -11.48 19.33
CA LYS A 157 -19.40 -10.14 18.73
C LYS A 157 -19.30 -10.19 17.20
N ALA A 158 -18.55 -11.15 16.64
CA ALA A 158 -18.49 -11.36 15.20
C ALA A 158 -19.86 -11.74 14.61
N SER A 159 -20.62 -12.62 15.28
CA SER A 159 -21.96 -13.00 14.81
C SER A 159 -22.99 -11.86 14.85
N GLU A 160 -22.79 -10.88 15.73
CA GLU A 160 -23.65 -9.71 15.89
C GLU A 160 -23.25 -8.54 14.98
N ALA A 161 -21.99 -8.48 14.56
CA ALA A 161 -21.44 -7.36 13.81
C ALA A 161 -21.83 -7.40 12.32
N SER A 162 -21.92 -6.21 11.71
CA SER A 162 -22.21 -6.09 10.29
C SER A 162 -20.98 -6.40 9.43
N ASP A 163 -21.23 -6.91 8.22
CA ASP A 163 -20.24 -7.05 7.15
C ASP A 163 -19.86 -5.66 6.61
N SER A 164 -19.14 -4.89 7.43
CA SER A 164 -18.51 -3.64 7.03
C SER A 164 -17.12 -3.94 6.50
N LEU A 165 -16.79 -3.40 5.33
CA LEU A 165 -15.43 -3.44 4.81
C LEU A 165 -14.52 -2.42 5.53
N VAL A 166 -15.06 -1.53 6.36
CA VAL A 166 -14.24 -0.52 7.06
C VAL A 166 -13.51 -1.15 8.24
N SER A 167 -12.17 -1.01 8.28
CA SER A 167 -11.38 -1.28 9.49
C SER A 167 -10.50 -0.09 9.83
N ARG A 168 -10.35 0.17 11.13
CA ARG A 168 -9.43 1.20 11.64
C ARG A 168 -8.26 0.62 12.41
N ALA A 169 -8.41 -0.64 12.84
CA ALA A 169 -7.47 -1.34 13.71
C ALA A 169 -6.67 -2.44 12.99
N LEU A 170 -6.97 -2.71 11.71
CA LEU A 170 -6.33 -3.77 10.92
C LEU A 170 -5.85 -3.23 9.58
N TRP A 171 -4.67 -3.69 9.16
CA TRP A 171 -4.13 -3.39 7.83
C TRP A 171 -4.12 -4.64 6.94
N SER A 172 -3.96 -4.47 5.63
CA SER A 172 -3.83 -5.58 4.69
C SER A 172 -2.83 -5.26 3.58
N LYS A 173 -2.57 -6.25 2.73
CA LYS A 173 -1.93 -6.03 1.42
C LYS A 173 -2.69 -4.97 0.62
N GLY A 174 -1.96 -4.12 -0.08
CA GLY A 174 -2.50 -3.00 -0.86
C GLY A 174 -2.59 -1.68 -0.10
N LEU A 175 -2.54 -1.68 1.24
CA LEU A 175 -2.52 -0.43 2.01
C LEU A 175 -1.15 0.25 1.96
N ARG A 176 -1.13 1.54 2.29
CA ARG A 176 0.08 2.37 2.28
C ARG A 176 0.90 2.18 3.55
N ARG A 177 2.18 2.52 3.46
CA ARG A 177 3.12 2.56 4.59
C ARG A 177 2.57 3.29 5.81
N ALA A 178 1.94 4.45 5.59
CA ALA A 178 1.38 5.28 6.65
C ALA A 178 0.34 4.52 7.49
N ASP A 179 -0.54 3.73 6.83
CA ASP A 179 -1.53 2.92 7.51
C ASP A 179 -0.91 1.80 8.33
N VAL A 180 0.11 1.13 7.78
CA VAL A 180 0.88 0.13 8.54
C VAL A 180 1.49 0.78 9.77
N THR A 181 2.17 1.92 9.66
CA THR A 181 2.81 2.56 10.83
C THR A 181 1.81 3.14 11.82
N ARG A 182 0.65 3.62 11.36
CA ARG A 182 -0.45 4.13 12.20
C ARG A 182 -1.11 3.01 12.98
N ILE A 183 -1.35 1.87 12.34
CA ILE A 183 -2.05 0.74 12.94
C ILE A 183 -1.07 -0.12 13.73
N GLN A 184 0.06 -0.54 13.15
CA GLN A 184 1.01 -1.44 13.78
C GLN A 184 1.91 -0.72 14.80
N GLY A 185 2.21 0.55 14.57
CA GLY A 185 3.20 1.31 15.33
C GLY A 185 4.55 1.44 14.61
N LYS A 186 5.57 1.92 15.34
CA LYS A 186 6.91 2.12 14.78
C LYS A 186 7.61 0.77 14.54
N PRO A 187 8.15 0.52 13.34
CA PRO A 187 8.97 -0.66 13.09
C PRO A 187 10.22 -0.68 13.97
N THR A 188 10.63 -1.89 14.37
CA THR A 188 11.88 -2.15 15.10
C THR A 188 13.11 -1.93 14.22
N GLN A 189 13.00 -2.22 12.92
CA GLN A 189 14.04 -1.98 11.92
C GLN A 189 13.36 -1.66 10.58
N ILE A 190 14.06 -0.89 9.74
CA ILE A 190 13.63 -0.55 8.39
C ILE A 190 14.80 -0.82 7.45
N GLU A 191 14.56 -1.59 6.40
CA GLU A 191 15.47 -1.73 5.26
C GLU A 191 14.85 -1.09 4.04
N ARG A 192 15.64 -0.31 3.28
CA ARG A 192 15.17 0.40 2.09
C ARG A 192 16.13 0.22 0.93
N TYR A 193 15.56 -0.10 -0.22
CA TYR A 193 16.25 -0.35 -1.48
C TYR A 193 15.56 0.47 -2.58
N ASP A 194 15.98 1.72 -2.77
CA ASP A 194 15.31 2.67 -3.66
C ASP A 194 15.36 2.26 -5.14
N SER A 195 16.45 1.63 -5.57
CA SER A 195 16.58 1.08 -6.93
C SER A 195 15.66 -0.10 -7.23
N LEU A 196 15.15 -0.78 -6.18
CA LEU A 196 14.27 -1.94 -6.28
C LEU A 196 12.81 -1.62 -5.92
N CYS A 197 12.51 -0.36 -5.64
CA CYS A 197 11.22 0.06 -5.10
C CYS A 197 10.82 -0.65 -3.83
N LYS A 198 11.78 -1.14 -3.04
CA LYS A 198 11.49 -2.03 -1.94
C LYS A 198 11.79 -1.37 -0.61
N GLU A 199 10.84 -1.43 0.30
CA GLU A 199 11.06 -1.17 1.72
C GLU A 199 10.60 -2.39 2.52
N THR A 200 11.31 -2.76 3.56
CA THR A 200 10.92 -3.83 4.48
C THR A 200 10.90 -3.28 5.90
N LEU A 201 9.72 -3.33 6.51
CA LEU A 201 9.50 -2.95 7.91
C LEU A 201 9.55 -4.20 8.76
N TYR A 202 10.33 -4.17 9.83
CA TYR A 202 10.47 -5.28 10.76
C TYR A 202 9.75 -4.96 12.06
N PHE A 203 8.97 -5.91 12.56
CA PHE A 203 8.34 -5.88 13.86
C PHE A 203 8.79 -7.12 14.63
N GLY A 204 10.01 -7.09 15.17
CA GLY A 204 10.69 -8.31 15.61
C GLY A 204 11.06 -9.19 14.41
N ARG A 205 10.64 -10.45 14.41
CA ARG A 205 10.87 -11.40 13.29
C ARG A 205 9.78 -11.36 12.23
N SER A 206 8.71 -10.61 12.47
CA SER A 206 7.67 -10.37 11.47
C SER A 206 8.09 -9.25 10.52
N THR A 207 7.73 -9.38 9.26
CA THR A 207 8.12 -8.44 8.20
C THR A 207 6.92 -7.95 7.41
N VAL A 208 6.99 -6.71 6.96
CA VAL A 208 6.06 -6.11 6.00
C VAL A 208 6.90 -5.56 4.85
N GLU A 209 6.73 -6.12 3.67
CA GLU A 209 7.41 -5.68 2.46
C GLU A 209 6.49 -4.75 1.65
N LEU A 210 7.03 -3.58 1.32
CA LEU A 210 6.37 -2.57 0.54
C LEU A 210 7.05 -2.42 -0.81
N SER A 211 6.24 -2.24 -1.84
CA SER A 211 6.67 -1.76 -3.15
C SER A 211 6.12 -0.37 -3.40
N ASN A 212 6.99 0.62 -3.65
CA ASN A 212 6.62 2.02 -3.85
C ASN A 212 5.69 2.57 -2.73
N GLY A 213 6.00 2.21 -1.47
CA GLY A 213 5.23 2.60 -0.29
C GLY A 213 3.89 1.88 -0.10
N ILE A 214 3.59 0.83 -0.87
CA ILE A 214 2.37 0.01 -0.78
C ILE A 214 2.72 -1.40 -0.32
N VAL A 215 1.99 -1.95 0.66
CA VAL A 215 2.21 -3.33 1.15
C VAL A 215 1.96 -4.33 0.03
N VAL A 216 2.98 -5.10 -0.33
CA VAL A 216 2.90 -6.17 -1.32
C VAL A 216 2.94 -7.56 -0.69
N ARG A 217 3.59 -7.70 0.46
CA ARG A 217 3.75 -8.96 1.20
C ARG A 217 3.97 -8.68 2.68
N TYR A 218 3.64 -9.66 3.52
CA TYR A 218 4.07 -9.69 4.92
C TYR A 218 4.28 -11.14 5.37
N ASP A 219 5.08 -11.34 6.41
CA ASP A 219 5.29 -12.60 7.11
C ASP A 219 5.15 -12.36 8.62
N ASP A 220 4.22 -13.06 9.28
CA ASP A 220 3.89 -12.86 10.71
C ASP A 220 4.53 -13.91 11.62
N ASN A 221 5.86 -14.03 11.54
CA ASN A 221 6.62 -15.06 12.27
C ASN A 221 6.56 -14.90 13.80
N ASP A 222 6.32 -13.68 14.28
CA ASP A 222 6.16 -13.39 15.71
C ASP A 222 4.71 -13.31 16.16
N ARG A 223 3.73 -13.51 15.27
CA ARG A 223 2.30 -13.46 15.61
C ARG A 223 1.91 -12.15 16.28
N ASN A 224 2.48 -11.05 15.78
CA ASN A 224 2.38 -9.71 16.34
C ASN A 224 1.86 -8.69 15.31
N LEU A 225 1.58 -9.11 14.08
CA LEU A 225 1.03 -8.22 13.06
C LEU A 225 -0.49 -8.13 13.16
N ARG A 226 -1.02 -6.90 13.17
CA ARG A 226 -2.46 -6.58 13.06
C ARG A 226 -2.92 -6.59 11.60
N ALA A 227 -2.58 -7.67 10.90
CA ALA A 227 -2.84 -7.87 9.49
C ALA A 227 -4.04 -8.80 9.25
N ILE A 228 -4.80 -8.55 8.18
CA ILE A 228 -5.82 -9.49 7.69
C ILE A 228 -5.62 -9.90 6.23
N ALA A 229 -5.96 -11.15 5.93
CA ALA A 229 -5.80 -11.75 4.61
C ALA A 229 -6.99 -11.47 3.66
N SER A 230 -8.21 -11.28 4.19
CA SER A 230 -9.43 -11.72 3.49
C SER A 230 -10.30 -10.64 2.85
N LYS A 231 -9.95 -9.37 2.93
CA LYS A 231 -10.56 -8.27 2.18
C LYS A 231 -9.83 -7.00 2.57
N SER A 232 -9.41 -6.21 1.59
CA SER A 232 -8.76 -4.93 1.89
C SER A 232 -9.73 -4.09 2.72
N PRO A 233 -9.41 -3.77 3.99
CA PRO A 233 -10.30 -2.95 4.77
C PRO A 233 -10.30 -1.53 4.20
N ILE A 234 -11.47 -0.92 4.08
CA ILE A 234 -11.61 0.51 3.78
C ILE A 234 -11.12 1.26 5.02
N ILE A 235 -10.01 1.98 4.91
CA ILE A 235 -9.65 2.96 5.94
C ILE A 235 -10.51 4.20 5.64
N THR A 236 -11.63 4.40 6.35
CA THR A 236 -12.40 5.64 6.19
C THR A 236 -11.68 6.80 6.87
N VAL A 237 -11.05 7.64 6.06
CA VAL A 237 -10.61 8.98 6.44
C VAL A 237 -11.71 9.95 6.00
N VAL A 238 -12.66 10.18 6.90
CA VAL A 238 -13.66 11.26 6.97
C VAL A 238 -14.04 12.00 5.66
N GLY A 239 -15.30 11.81 5.26
CA GLY A 239 -16.12 12.83 4.61
C GLY A 239 -17.21 12.26 3.72
N ASP A 240 -18.49 12.29 4.14
CA ASP A 240 -19.65 11.96 3.27
C ASP A 240 -19.72 12.81 1.98
N ALA A 241 -18.85 13.83 1.86
CA ALA A 241 -18.81 14.78 0.78
C ALA A 241 -17.65 14.61 -0.22
N ALA A 242 -16.62 13.80 0.08
CA ALA A 242 -15.45 13.63 -0.79
C ALA A 242 -14.80 12.25 -0.60
N TRP A 243 -14.32 11.65 -1.69
CA TRP A 243 -13.47 10.46 -1.64
C TRP A 243 -11.99 10.87 -1.57
N THR A 244 -11.12 9.92 -1.23
CA THR A 244 -9.66 10.16 -1.13
C THR A 244 -8.88 9.05 -1.82
N LEU A 245 -7.54 9.13 -1.78
CA LEU A 245 -6.66 8.05 -2.21
C LEU A 245 -6.89 6.83 -1.32
N ASP A 246 -6.79 5.64 -1.91
CA ASP A 246 -7.17 4.35 -1.31
C ASP A 246 -8.67 4.12 -1.07
N SER A 247 -9.54 5.13 -1.27
CA SER A 247 -10.99 4.90 -1.25
C SER A 247 -11.38 3.76 -2.19
N PRO A 248 -12.33 2.90 -1.80
CA PRO A 248 -12.85 1.86 -2.68
C PRO A 248 -13.63 2.49 -3.83
N LYS A 249 -13.65 1.78 -4.94
CA LYS A 249 -14.44 2.11 -6.13
C LYS A 249 -15.91 2.39 -5.82
N GLU A 250 -16.52 1.63 -4.92
CA GLU A 250 -17.92 1.81 -4.53
C GLU A 250 -18.15 3.16 -3.83
N GLU A 251 -17.18 3.64 -3.05
CA GLU A 251 -17.24 4.98 -2.43
C GLU A 251 -17.12 6.07 -3.49
N VAL A 252 -16.23 5.89 -4.48
CA VAL A 252 -16.14 6.80 -5.63
C VAL A 252 -17.49 6.86 -6.35
N PHE A 253 -18.12 5.73 -6.65
CA PHE A 253 -19.45 5.71 -7.29
C PHE A 253 -20.54 6.34 -6.42
N LYS A 254 -20.52 6.12 -5.11
CA LYS A 254 -21.47 6.73 -4.17
C LYS A 254 -21.34 8.26 -4.12
N ILE A 255 -20.10 8.77 -4.08
CA ILE A 255 -19.82 10.20 -3.87
C ILE A 255 -19.79 10.97 -5.20
N GLN A 256 -19.12 10.43 -6.21
CA GLN A 256 -18.92 11.07 -7.51
C GLN A 256 -20.08 10.80 -8.49
N GLY A 257 -20.77 9.67 -8.33
CA GLY A 257 -21.78 9.20 -9.26
C GLY A 257 -21.20 8.34 -10.40
N THR A 258 -22.02 8.09 -11.42
CA THR A 258 -21.68 7.23 -12.55
C THR A 258 -20.63 7.89 -13.46
N PRO A 259 -19.50 7.23 -13.77
CA PRO A 259 -18.52 7.76 -14.72
C PRO A 259 -19.06 7.80 -16.14
N SER A 260 -18.56 8.75 -16.94
CA SER A 260 -18.89 8.86 -18.36
C SER A 260 -18.31 7.71 -19.20
N ARG A 261 -17.21 7.10 -18.74
CA ARG A 261 -16.58 5.93 -19.36
C ARG A 261 -15.76 5.15 -18.34
N ILE A 262 -15.66 3.84 -18.53
CA ILE A 262 -14.78 2.96 -17.75
C ILE A 262 -13.90 2.18 -18.73
N ILE A 263 -12.59 2.19 -18.51
CA ILE A 263 -11.64 1.27 -19.16
C ILE A 263 -11.13 0.28 -18.12
N ARG A 264 -11.14 -1.02 -18.44
CA ARG A 264 -10.71 -2.09 -17.53
C ARG A 264 -9.50 -2.84 -18.09
N TYR A 265 -8.58 -3.17 -17.21
CA TYR A 265 -7.36 -3.92 -17.50
C TYR A 265 -7.26 -5.10 -16.52
N ASP A 266 -8.06 -6.13 -16.76
CA ASP A 266 -8.28 -7.26 -15.83
C ASP A 266 -6.98 -7.95 -15.40
N ALA A 267 -6.06 -8.17 -16.35
CA ALA A 267 -4.78 -8.83 -16.07
C ALA A 267 -3.91 -8.06 -15.04
N SER A 268 -4.08 -6.74 -14.96
CA SER A 268 -3.38 -5.88 -14.02
C SER A 268 -4.24 -5.41 -12.85
N GLN A 269 -5.52 -5.82 -12.81
CA GLN A 269 -6.52 -5.36 -11.83
C GLN A 269 -6.61 -3.83 -11.77
N LYS A 270 -6.55 -3.17 -12.92
CA LYS A 270 -6.63 -1.70 -13.03
C LYS A 270 -7.88 -1.28 -13.77
N ASP A 271 -8.53 -0.24 -13.25
CA ASP A 271 -9.63 0.45 -13.93
C ASP A 271 -9.30 1.94 -14.08
N VAL A 272 -9.78 2.56 -15.16
CA VAL A 272 -9.74 4.02 -15.34
C VAL A 272 -11.17 4.51 -15.50
N LEU A 273 -11.62 5.31 -14.53
CA LEU A 273 -12.93 5.95 -14.54
C LEU A 273 -12.80 7.35 -15.12
N TYR A 274 -13.65 7.68 -16.09
CA TYR A 274 -13.71 8.99 -16.72
C TYR A 274 -14.87 9.78 -16.15
N TYR A 275 -14.63 11.03 -15.80
CA TYR A 275 -15.65 12.02 -15.45
C TYR A 275 -15.37 13.27 -16.30
N GLY A 276 -15.78 13.23 -17.56
CA GLY A 276 -15.32 14.23 -18.54
C GLY A 276 -13.84 14.01 -18.88
N ASN A 277 -13.01 15.03 -18.74
CA ASN A 277 -11.55 14.96 -18.91
C ASN A 277 -10.82 14.60 -17.62
N SER A 278 -11.50 14.62 -16.47
CA SER A 278 -10.93 14.13 -15.23
C SER A 278 -10.95 12.61 -15.16
N LEU A 279 -9.92 12.03 -14.52
CA LEU A 279 -9.68 10.60 -14.46
C LEU A 279 -9.51 10.14 -13.01
N VAL A 280 -10.02 8.96 -12.70
CA VAL A 280 -9.71 8.24 -11.46
C VAL A 280 -9.06 6.91 -11.85
N TYR A 281 -7.85 6.68 -11.35
CA TYR A 281 -7.10 5.45 -11.59
C TYR A 281 -7.29 4.51 -10.41
N LEU A 282 -7.81 3.32 -10.68
CA LEU A 282 -8.01 2.28 -9.68
C LEU A 282 -6.96 1.18 -9.85
N THR A 283 -6.51 0.59 -8.75
CA THR A 283 -5.74 -0.65 -8.70
C THR A 283 -6.30 -1.51 -7.59
N ASN A 284 -6.64 -2.77 -7.88
CA ASN A 284 -7.34 -3.67 -6.95
C ASN A 284 -8.62 -3.01 -6.37
N ASP A 285 -9.43 -2.40 -7.25
CA ASP A 285 -10.68 -1.66 -6.92
C ASP A 285 -10.51 -0.49 -5.92
N ARG A 286 -9.31 0.08 -5.81
CA ARG A 286 -9.01 1.23 -4.93
C ARG A 286 -8.33 2.36 -5.65
N VAL A 287 -8.61 3.60 -5.24
CA VAL A 287 -8.04 4.81 -5.84
C VAL A 287 -6.52 4.84 -5.65
N ALA A 288 -5.79 4.57 -6.73
CA ALA A 288 -4.33 4.63 -6.78
C ALA A 288 -3.82 6.03 -7.16
N GLY A 289 -4.63 6.80 -7.89
CA GLY A 289 -4.32 8.14 -8.35
C GLY A 289 -5.51 8.78 -9.07
N TYR A 290 -5.36 10.03 -9.48
CA TYR A 290 -6.37 10.76 -10.22
C TYR A 290 -5.78 11.92 -10.99
N ASP A 291 -6.55 12.42 -11.94
CA ASP A 291 -6.33 13.69 -12.62
C ASP A 291 -7.60 14.53 -12.57
N ASN A 292 -7.55 15.73 -11.98
CA ASN A 292 -8.72 16.60 -11.79
C ASN A 292 -8.69 17.83 -12.70
N LEU A 293 -8.41 17.62 -14.00
CA LEU A 293 -8.30 18.71 -14.99
C LEU A 293 -9.56 19.58 -15.09
N ASP A 294 -10.74 18.96 -15.07
CA ASP A 294 -12.02 19.69 -15.15
C ASP A 294 -12.46 20.26 -13.77
N ARG A 295 -11.69 20.00 -12.70
CA ARG A 295 -12.02 20.39 -11.31
C ARG A 295 -13.40 19.90 -10.85
N ASN A 296 -13.84 18.77 -11.39
CA ASN A 296 -15.15 18.18 -11.11
C ASN A 296 -15.07 16.95 -10.18
N LEU A 297 -13.87 16.47 -9.84
CA LEU A 297 -13.70 15.39 -8.89
C LEU A 297 -13.90 15.90 -7.45
N ARG A 298 -14.76 15.22 -6.71
CA ARG A 298 -14.99 15.42 -5.27
C ARG A 298 -13.91 14.70 -4.46
N VAL A 299 -12.67 15.09 -4.68
CA VAL A 299 -11.48 14.50 -4.05
C VAL A 299 -10.92 15.40 -2.97
N THR A 300 -10.52 14.84 -1.84
CA THR A 300 -9.76 15.54 -0.81
C THR A 300 -8.72 14.60 -0.23
N VAL A 301 -7.44 14.97 -0.32
CA VAL A 301 -6.35 14.19 0.26
C VAL A 301 -6.00 14.80 1.61
N ALA A 302 -6.59 14.23 2.66
CA ALA A 302 -6.28 14.59 4.04
C ALA A 302 -5.07 13.77 4.54
N PRO A 303 -4.26 14.32 5.45
CA PRO A 303 -3.18 13.57 6.07
C PRO A 303 -3.71 12.47 6.99
N ASN A 304 -3.05 11.32 7.00
CA ASN A 304 -3.29 10.27 7.99
C ASN A 304 -2.64 10.68 9.32
N GLY A 305 -3.44 11.16 10.29
CA GLY A 305 -2.99 11.46 11.66
C GLY A 305 -3.37 12.85 12.16
N THR A 306 -3.11 13.12 13.45
CA THR A 306 -3.33 14.44 14.06
C THR A 306 -2.42 15.49 13.43
N PRO A 307 -2.92 16.72 13.16
CA PRO A 307 -2.09 17.79 12.63
C PRO A 307 -0.98 18.12 13.62
N ASP A 308 0.26 17.77 13.30
CA ASP A 308 1.40 18.41 13.94
C ASP A 308 1.55 19.80 13.30
N ALA A 309 1.06 20.82 14.01
CA ALA A 309 1.09 22.21 13.57
C ALA A 309 2.50 22.80 13.41
N SER A 310 3.56 22.03 13.70
CA SER A 310 4.95 22.45 13.56
C SER A 310 5.52 22.30 12.15
N VAL A 311 4.92 21.45 11.29
CA VAL A 311 5.42 21.22 9.93
C VAL A 311 4.78 22.22 8.96
N ASN A 312 5.46 23.34 8.72
CA ASN A 312 5.01 24.39 7.77
C ASN A 312 5.67 24.29 6.39
N ALA A 313 6.69 23.45 6.26
CA ALA A 313 7.41 23.20 5.03
C ALA A 313 7.95 21.76 5.03
N TRP A 314 8.11 21.19 3.84
CA TRP A 314 8.73 19.88 3.63
C TRP A 314 10.12 20.02 3.00
N THR A 315 10.95 18.98 3.07
CA THR A 315 12.29 18.91 2.51
C THR A 315 12.41 17.68 1.59
N ILE A 316 13.56 17.53 0.92
CA ILE A 316 13.95 16.21 0.38
C ILE A 316 13.92 15.19 1.54
N ASP A 317 13.56 13.95 1.21
CA ASP A 317 13.32 12.84 2.14
C ASP A 317 12.13 13.00 3.10
N SER A 318 11.36 14.09 3.02
CA SER A 318 10.10 14.16 3.75
C SER A 318 9.16 13.03 3.31
N PRO A 319 8.44 12.40 4.25
CA PRO A 319 7.44 11.41 3.90
C PRO A 319 6.28 12.08 3.14
N ARG A 320 5.66 11.31 2.25
CA ARG A 320 4.50 11.71 1.45
C ARG A 320 3.41 12.45 2.22
N ASP A 321 3.08 11.98 3.42
CA ASP A 321 2.01 12.57 4.22
C ASP A 321 2.32 13.99 4.70
N ASP A 322 3.60 14.34 4.87
CA ASP A 322 3.99 15.72 5.21
C ASP A 322 3.71 16.67 4.05
N ILE A 323 3.76 16.18 2.81
CA ILE A 323 3.36 16.95 1.63
C ILE A 323 1.87 17.27 1.70
N PHE A 324 1.00 16.31 1.99
CA PHE A 324 -0.44 16.61 2.09
C PHE A 324 -0.79 17.48 3.29
N LYS A 325 -0.08 17.36 4.42
CA LYS A 325 -0.24 18.28 5.56
C LYS A 325 0.08 19.72 5.17
N VAL A 326 1.18 19.91 4.45
CA VAL A 326 1.73 21.23 4.15
C VAL A 326 1.04 21.86 2.92
N GLN A 327 0.87 21.08 1.86
CA GLN A 327 0.39 21.52 0.53
C GLN A 327 -1.09 21.26 0.28
N GLY A 328 -1.71 20.33 1.01
CA GLY A 328 -3.09 19.92 0.79
C GLY A 328 -3.28 19.05 -0.44
N THR A 329 -4.51 19.04 -0.96
CA THR A 329 -4.95 18.18 -2.07
C THR A 329 -4.28 18.60 -3.40
N PRO A 330 -3.48 17.72 -4.02
CA PRO A 330 -2.90 17.99 -5.33
C PRO A 330 -3.96 17.97 -6.44
N THR A 331 -3.67 18.62 -7.56
CA THR A 331 -4.49 18.59 -8.78
C THR A 331 -4.41 17.22 -9.46
N GLN A 332 -3.25 16.57 -9.42
CA GLN A 332 -3.02 15.25 -9.99
C GLN A 332 -2.16 14.41 -9.04
N VAL A 333 -2.48 13.13 -8.96
CA VAL A 333 -1.65 12.10 -8.33
C VAL A 333 -1.45 10.99 -9.35
N ALA A 334 -0.22 10.79 -9.80
CA ALA A 334 0.13 9.68 -10.68
C ALA A 334 1.08 8.73 -9.97
N LEU A 335 0.74 7.45 -9.99
CA LEU A 335 1.55 6.37 -9.42
C LEU A 335 2.05 5.48 -10.56
N ASP A 336 3.36 5.39 -10.71
CA ASP A 336 4.01 4.45 -11.62
C ASP A 336 4.92 3.50 -10.85
N ASN A 337 4.39 2.31 -10.59
CA ASN A 337 5.11 1.23 -9.92
C ASN A 337 6.27 0.68 -10.77
N THR A 338 6.29 0.93 -12.08
CA THR A 338 7.35 0.45 -12.98
C THR A 338 8.61 1.28 -12.82
N SER A 339 8.46 2.60 -12.77
CA SER A 339 9.57 3.56 -12.65
C SER A 339 9.87 3.96 -11.20
N CYS A 340 9.12 3.40 -10.25
CA CYS A 340 9.26 3.66 -8.82
C CYS A 340 8.84 5.05 -8.37
N THR A 341 7.96 5.70 -9.13
CA THR A 341 7.66 7.12 -8.90
C THR A 341 6.21 7.31 -8.54
N GLU A 342 5.98 8.25 -7.63
CA GLU A 342 4.70 8.92 -7.48
C GLU A 342 4.91 10.41 -7.74
N THR A 343 4.06 11.03 -8.54
CA THR A 343 4.12 12.47 -8.80
C THR A 343 2.88 13.14 -8.27
N LEU A 344 3.07 14.19 -7.47
CA LEU A 344 2.02 15.05 -6.96
C LEU A 344 2.11 16.39 -7.67
N GLN A 345 1.08 16.73 -8.43
CA GLN A 345 1.05 17.98 -9.18
C GLN A 345 0.20 19.04 -8.45
N TYR A 346 0.77 20.23 -8.30
CA TYR A 346 0.12 21.41 -7.75
C TYR A 346 0.20 22.53 -8.80
N ASN A 347 -0.83 22.66 -9.64
CA ASN A 347 -0.80 23.51 -10.84
C ASN A 347 0.37 23.10 -11.79
N ASN A 348 1.34 23.98 -12.04
CA ASN A 348 2.51 23.66 -12.89
C ASN A 348 3.75 23.23 -12.08
N SER A 349 3.61 23.11 -10.76
CA SER A 349 4.67 22.59 -9.90
C SER A 349 4.44 21.11 -9.60
N VAL A 350 5.52 20.36 -9.46
CA VAL A 350 5.50 18.90 -9.26
C VAL A 350 6.40 18.53 -8.09
N VAL A 351 5.93 17.60 -7.27
CA VAL A 351 6.73 16.88 -6.27
C VAL A 351 6.86 15.43 -6.72
N GLU A 352 8.09 14.94 -6.80
CA GLU A 352 8.41 13.56 -7.18
C GLU A 352 8.78 12.76 -5.94
N LEU A 353 8.13 11.61 -5.75
CA LEU A 353 8.39 10.70 -4.65
C LEU A 353 8.93 9.37 -5.17
N ARG A 354 9.85 8.79 -4.40
CA ARG A 354 10.31 7.41 -4.54
C ARG A 354 10.10 6.69 -3.22
N ASN A 355 9.50 5.51 -3.25
CA ASN A 355 9.17 4.74 -2.04
C ASN A 355 8.35 5.52 -0.99
N GLY A 356 7.55 6.50 -1.43
CA GLY A 356 6.74 7.34 -0.53
C GLY A 356 7.52 8.45 0.17
N PHE A 357 8.73 8.78 -0.27
CA PHE A 357 9.53 9.89 0.23
C PHE A 357 9.86 10.87 -0.89
N VAL A 358 9.94 12.16 -0.59
CA VAL A 358 10.30 13.19 -1.57
C VAL A 358 11.71 12.93 -2.10
N SER A 359 11.80 12.73 -3.40
CA SER A 359 13.05 12.50 -4.12
C SER A 359 13.45 13.70 -4.99
N GLY A 360 12.51 14.57 -5.33
CA GLY A 360 12.75 15.74 -6.16
C GLY A 360 11.50 16.62 -6.26
N TYR A 361 11.67 17.81 -6.83
CA TYR A 361 10.57 18.72 -7.12
C TYR A 361 10.95 19.72 -8.21
N ASN A 362 9.93 20.30 -8.83
CA ASN A 362 10.04 21.45 -9.70
C ASN A 362 8.97 22.47 -9.31
N ASP A 363 9.38 23.67 -8.88
CA ASP A 363 8.49 24.74 -8.42
C ASP A 363 8.25 25.83 -9.47
N THR A 364 7.80 25.44 -10.66
CA THR A 364 7.52 26.38 -11.76
C THR A 364 6.53 27.48 -11.37
N SER A 365 5.58 27.19 -10.47
CA SER A 365 4.52 28.13 -10.06
C SER A 365 4.82 28.91 -8.78
N GLY A 366 5.96 28.67 -8.11
CA GLY A 366 6.29 29.31 -6.84
C GLY A 366 5.32 29.00 -5.70
N ASN A 367 4.63 27.87 -5.77
CA ASN A 367 3.58 27.46 -4.84
C ASN A 367 3.98 26.27 -3.96
N LEU A 368 5.21 25.77 -4.09
CA LEU A 368 5.72 24.70 -3.24
C LEU A 368 6.25 25.27 -1.92
N LYS A 369 5.66 24.83 -0.80
CA LYS A 369 6.17 25.10 0.55
C LYS A 369 7.35 24.19 0.90
N VAL A 370 8.39 24.25 0.08
CA VAL A 370 9.64 23.50 0.27
C VAL A 370 10.65 24.34 1.05
N LYS A 371 11.37 23.69 1.97
CA LYS A 371 12.55 24.26 2.61
C LYS A 371 13.80 23.63 2.01
N VAL A 372 14.65 24.46 1.42
CA VAL A 372 16.00 24.04 1.00
C VAL A 372 16.87 24.04 2.25
N ASN A 373 17.46 22.89 2.58
CA ASN A 373 18.40 22.77 3.69
C ASN A 373 19.81 23.20 3.29
#